data_AF-A0A1F1QLU6-F1
#
_entry.id   AF-A0A1F1QLU6-F1
#
_cell.length_a   1.000
_cell.length_b   1.000
_cell.length_c   1.000
_cell.angle_alpha   90.00
_cell.angle_beta   90.00
_cell.angle_gamma   90.00
#
_symmetry.space_group_name_H-M   'P 1'
#
loop_
_entity.id
_entity.type
_entity.pdbx_description
1 polymer ?
#
loop_
_entity_poly.entity_id
_entity_poly.type
_entity_poly.pdbx_seq_one_letter_code
_entity_poly.pdbx_strand_id
1 'polypeptide(L)'
;MYKNSTDRRFIKNKREFRRAYIDLTIQKGYRNFSIAELARQAELNRMTFYKHYDNLDDVFQEFIDDMIGEIERQLAAKESADLADLFHVSSQLMY
;
A
#
# COMPACT_ATOMS: atom_id res chain seq x y z
N MET A 1 -12.39 -0.68 -6.00
CA MET A 1 -12.43 -1.33 -4.68
C MET A 1 -11.26 -2.31 -4.61
N TYR A 2 -10.48 -2.34 -3.53
CA TYR A 2 -9.41 -3.34 -3.40
C TYR A 2 -9.97 -4.70 -2.92
N LYS A 3 -9.42 -5.78 -3.45
CA LYS A 3 -9.87 -7.17 -3.23
C LYS A 3 -9.02 -7.82 -2.15
N ASN A 4 -9.56 -8.80 -1.43
CA ASN A 4 -8.85 -9.52 -0.36
C ASN A 4 -8.83 -11.03 -0.60
N SER A 5 -7.75 -11.69 -0.16
CA SER A 5 -7.58 -13.14 -0.23
C SER A 5 -6.56 -13.59 0.81
N THR A 6 -6.73 -14.80 1.33
CA THR A 6 -5.76 -15.47 2.22
C THR A 6 -4.66 -16.20 1.46
N ASP A 7 -4.72 -16.23 0.12
CA ASP A 7 -3.70 -16.84 -0.73
C ASP A 7 -2.35 -16.11 -0.59
N ARG A 8 -1.28 -16.88 -0.36
CA ARG A 8 0.06 -16.29 -0.13
C ARG A 8 0.59 -15.52 -1.33
N ARG A 9 0.29 -15.95 -2.55
CA ARG A 9 0.70 -15.27 -3.78
C ARG A 9 -0.09 -13.97 -3.94
N PHE A 10 -1.36 -13.96 -3.58
CA PHE A 10 -2.17 -12.73 -3.56
C PHE A 10 -1.56 -11.68 -2.62
N ILE A 11 -1.28 -12.08 -1.38
CA ILE A 11 -0.67 -11.21 -0.36
C ILE A 11 0.70 -10.70 -0.82
N LYS A 12 1.55 -11.59 -1.36
CA LYS A 12 2.84 -11.21 -1.93
C LYS A 12 2.67 -10.15 -3.01
N ASN A 13 1.78 -10.37 -3.98
CA ASN A 13 1.58 -9.44 -5.09
C ASN A 13 1.07 -8.07 -4.63
N LYS A 14 0.16 -8.00 -3.64
CA LYS A 14 -0.27 -6.71 -3.05
C LYS A 14 0.93 -5.93 -2.51
N ARG A 15 1.83 -6.59 -1.79
CA ARG A 15 3.03 -5.96 -1.26
C ARG A 15 3.94 -5.42 -2.37
N GLU A 16 4.17 -6.19 -3.43
CA GLU A 16 4.98 -5.72 -4.57
C GLU A 16 4.32 -4.52 -5.29
N PHE A 17 2.99 -4.54 -5.46
CA PHE A 17 2.26 -3.40 -6.02
C PHE A 17 2.35 -2.15 -5.13
N ARG A 18 2.23 -2.31 -3.80
CA ARG A 18 2.39 -1.20 -2.84
C ARG A 18 3.77 -0.57 -2.94
N ARG A 19 4.82 -1.39 -2.89
CA ARG A 19 6.20 -0.93 -2.99
C ARG A 19 6.43 -0.16 -4.29
N ALA A 20 6.01 -0.75 -5.42
CA ALA A 20 6.11 -0.10 -6.72
C ALA A 20 5.31 1.21 -6.80
N TYR A 21 4.15 1.30 -6.15
CA TYR A 21 3.33 2.51 -6.10
C TYR A 21 4.04 3.64 -5.35
N ILE A 22 4.63 3.32 -4.18
CA ILE A 22 5.39 4.27 -3.37
C ILE A 22 6.60 4.76 -4.17
N ASP A 23 7.37 3.85 -4.76
CA ASP A 23 8.55 4.20 -5.58
C ASP A 23 8.19 5.12 -6.73
N LEU A 24 7.13 4.79 -7.49
CA LEU A 24 6.66 5.62 -8.60
C LEU A 24 6.12 6.97 -8.14
N THR A 25 5.47 7.02 -6.98
CA THR A 25 4.98 8.28 -6.40
C THR A 25 6.15 9.18 -6.00
N ILE A 26 7.21 8.63 -5.43
CA ILE A 26 8.44 9.39 -5.09
C ILE A 26 9.14 9.88 -6.37
N GLN A 27 9.24 9.02 -7.39
CA GLN A 27 9.99 9.33 -8.61
C GLN A 27 9.26 10.29 -9.56
N LYS A 28 7.93 10.14 -9.70
CA LYS A 28 7.13 10.82 -10.73
C LYS A 28 6.07 11.75 -10.15
N GLY A 29 5.81 11.67 -8.84
CA GLY A 29 4.70 12.36 -8.19
C GLY A 29 3.40 11.55 -8.21
N TYR A 30 2.45 11.99 -7.38
CA TYR A 30 1.14 11.37 -7.25
C TYR A 30 0.35 11.45 -8.56
N ARG A 31 -0.29 10.35 -8.96
CA ARG A 31 -1.12 10.22 -10.18
C ARG A 31 -0.40 10.46 -11.52
N ASN A 32 0.93 10.47 -11.54
CA ASN A 32 1.73 10.72 -12.75
C ASN A 32 2.25 9.44 -13.42
N PHE A 33 1.65 8.29 -13.12
CA PHE A 33 2.01 7.00 -13.70
C PHE A 33 0.78 6.16 -14.00
N SER A 34 0.89 5.24 -14.95
CA SER A 34 -0.18 4.34 -15.37
C SER A 34 -0.14 2.99 -14.63
N ILE A 35 -1.25 2.25 -14.68
CA ILE A 35 -1.32 0.85 -14.20
C ILE A 35 -0.28 -0.03 -14.89
N ALA A 36 0.01 0.22 -16.18
CA ALA A 36 1.01 -0.54 -16.91
C ALA A 36 2.44 -0.28 -16.39
N GLU A 37 2.75 0.97 -16.06
CA GLU A 37 4.02 1.32 -15.43
C GLU A 37 4.14 0.74 -14.03
N LEU A 38 3.07 0.81 -13.23
CA LEU A 38 3.01 0.20 -11.91
C LEU A 38 3.26 -1.31 -11.98
N ALA A 39 2.56 -2.02 -12.87
CA ALA A 39 2.71 -3.46 -13.02
C ALA A 39 4.13 -3.85 -13.45
N ARG A 40 4.73 -3.07 -14.35
CA ARG A 40 6.12 -3.25 -14.75
C ARG A 40 7.10 -3.00 -13.61
N GLN A 41 6.92 -1.92 -12.82
CA GLN A 41 7.76 -1.62 -11.66
C GLN A 41 7.65 -2.70 -10.57
N ALA A 42 6.45 -3.27 -10.38
CA ALA A 42 6.21 -4.37 -9.46
C ALA A 42 6.68 -5.75 -9.96
N GLU A 43 7.20 -5.83 -11.19
CA GLU A 43 7.56 -7.09 -11.87
C GLU A 43 6.38 -8.09 -11.96
N LEU A 44 5.17 -7.56 -12.19
CA LEU A 44 3.93 -8.34 -12.26
C LEU A 44 3.18 -8.08 -13.58
N ASN A 45 2.36 -9.05 -13.98
CA ASN A 45 1.49 -8.85 -15.13
C ASN A 45 0.38 -7.83 -14.81
N ARG A 46 0.03 -6.95 -15.76
CA ARG A 46 -1.10 -6.02 -15.62
C ARG A 46 -2.42 -6.73 -15.28
N MET A 47 -2.66 -7.94 -15.78
CA MET A 47 -3.84 -8.74 -15.40
C MET A 47 -3.80 -9.16 -13.93
N THR A 48 -2.62 -9.29 -13.34
CA THR A 48 -2.48 -9.49 -11.89
C THR A 48 -2.99 -8.26 -11.14
N PHE A 49 -2.71 -7.03 -11.59
CA PHE A 49 -3.24 -5.82 -10.96
C PHE A 49 -4.76 -5.88 -10.84
N TYR A 50 -5.46 -6.22 -11.92
CA TYR A 50 -6.93 -6.27 -11.92
C TYR A 50 -7.53 -7.36 -11.00
N LYS A 51 -6.74 -8.38 -10.62
CA LYS A 51 -7.13 -9.35 -9.58
C LYS A 51 -7.10 -8.77 -8.17
N HIS A 52 -6.46 -7.62 -7.95
CA HIS A 52 -6.27 -7.02 -6.62
C HIS A 52 -6.94 -5.65 -6.52
N TYR A 53 -6.97 -4.87 -7.62
CA TYR A 53 -7.40 -3.48 -7.66
C TYR A 53 -8.19 -3.20 -8.95
N ASP A 54 -9.07 -2.22 -8.94
CA ASP A 54 -9.77 -1.76 -10.14
C ASP A 54 -9.06 -0.55 -10.77
N ASN A 55 -8.47 0.30 -9.92
CA ASN A 55 -7.75 1.51 -10.33
C ASN A 55 -6.59 1.83 -9.37
N LEU A 56 -5.78 2.84 -9.70
CA LEU A 56 -4.62 3.24 -8.89
C LEU A 56 -5.00 3.81 -7.52
N ASP A 57 -6.17 4.43 -7.39
CA ASP A 57 -6.63 4.98 -6.11
C ASP A 57 -6.94 3.85 -5.12
N ASP A 58 -7.35 2.67 -5.58
CA ASP A 58 -7.57 1.51 -4.70
C ASP A 58 -6.28 1.06 -3.97
N VAL A 59 -5.12 1.18 -4.62
CA VAL A 59 -3.82 0.85 -4.01
C VAL A 59 -3.50 1.83 -2.88
N PHE A 60 -3.75 3.12 -3.14
CA PHE A 60 -3.53 4.17 -2.16
C PHE A 60 -4.51 4.07 -1.00
N GLN A 61 -5.80 3.81 -1.27
CA GLN A 61 -6.81 3.64 -0.23
C GLN A 61 -6.47 2.46 0.68
N GLU A 62 -6.09 1.31 0.11
CA GLU A 62 -5.66 0.17 0.93
C GLU A 62 -4.46 0.53 1.82
N PHE A 63 -3.50 1.28 1.29
CA PHE A 63 -2.34 1.72 2.06
C PHE A 63 -2.74 2.62 3.24
N ILE A 64 -3.65 3.58 3.02
CA ILE A 64 -4.16 4.46 4.08
C ILE A 64 -4.96 3.68 5.12
N ASP A 65 -5.81 2.75 4.70
CA ASP A 65 -6.60 1.93 5.62
C ASP A 65 -5.70 1.05 6.51
N ASP A 66 -4.64 0.48 5.94
CA ASP A 66 -3.62 -0.25 6.70
C ASP A 66 -2.88 0.64 7.70
N MET A 67 -2.54 1.87 7.31
CA MET A 67 -1.91 2.87 8.20
C MET A 67 -2.81 3.22 9.37
N ILE A 68 -4.07 3.55 9.09
CA ILE A 68 -5.06 3.89 10.13
C ILE A 68 -5.23 2.71 11.08
N GLY A 69 -5.40 1.49 10.55
CA GLY A 69 -5.56 0.30 11.37
C GLY A 69 -4.35 0.00 12.26
N GLU A 70 -3.12 0.30 11.82
CA GLU A 70 -1.93 0.16 12.67
C GLU A 70 -1.88 1.24 13.75
N ILE A 71 -2.20 2.49 13.42
CA ILE A 71 -2.30 3.58 14.39
C ILE A 71 -3.34 3.25 15.46
N GLU A 72 -4.53 2.78 15.05
CA GLU A 72 -5.60 2.35 15.97
C GLU A 72 -5.15 1.22 16.89
N ARG A 73 -4.41 0.22 16.37
CA ARG A 73 -3.86 -0.87 17.20
C ARG A 73 -2.87 -0.37 18.23
N GLN A 74 -1.99 0.55 17.86
CA GLN A 74 -1.00 1.10 18.78
C GLN A 74 -1.63 2.02 19.84
N LEU A 75 -2.63 2.82 19.44
CA LEU A 75 -3.44 3.62 20.35
C LEU A 75 -4.25 2.76 21.32
N ALA A 76 -4.82 1.64 20.86
CA ALA A 76 -5.54 0.72 21.75
C ALA A 76 -4.60 0.02 22.76
N ALA A 77 -3.33 -0.15 22.40
CA ALA A 77 -2.32 -0.80 23.24
C ALA A 77 -1.62 0.16 24.23
N LYS A 78 -1.80 1.48 24.10
CA LYS A 78 -1.15 2.51 24.93
C LYS A 78 -2.17 3.55 25.43
N GLU A 79 -2.08 3.98 26.69
CA GLU A 79 -2.93 5.06 27.23
C GLU A 79 -2.76 6.42 26.54
N SER A 80 -1.63 6.64 25.85
CA SER A 80 -1.38 7.81 25.01
C SER A 80 -0.39 7.47 23.89
N ALA A 81 -0.59 8.07 22.71
CA ALA A 81 0.41 8.08 21.65
C ALA A 81 0.82 9.52 21.36
N ASP A 82 2.09 9.69 20.98
CA ASP A 82 2.62 10.97 20.55
C ASP A 82 2.96 10.97 19.05
N LEU A 83 3.47 12.10 18.56
CA LEU A 83 3.85 12.22 17.15
C LEU A 83 5.01 11.30 16.76
N ALA A 84 5.88 10.91 17.70
CA ALA A 84 6.97 9.99 17.40
C ALA A 84 6.46 8.59 17.08
N ASP A 85 5.41 8.13 17.76
CA ASP A 85 4.72 6.88 17.42
C ASP A 85 4.14 6.92 15.98
N LEU A 86 3.52 8.04 15.60
CA LEU A 86 2.98 8.24 14.24
C LEU A 86 4.09 8.19 13.17
N PHE A 87 5.21 8.88 13.41
CA PHE A 87 6.36 8.82 12.51
C PHE A 87 6.92 7.40 12.40
N HIS A 88 7.00 6.68 13.52
CA HIS A 88 7.46 5.29 13.53
C HIS A 88 6.56 4.38 12.70
N VAL A 89 5.24 4.43 12.90
CA VAL A 89 4.27 3.66 12.11
C VAL A 89 4.35 4.00 10.63
N SER A 90 4.39 5.29 10.29
CA SER A 90 4.49 5.71 8.88
C SER A 90 5.79 5.22 8.21
N SER A 91 6.90 5.19 8.96
CA SER A 91 8.17 4.69 8.45
C SER A 91 8.16 3.17 8.22
N GLN A 92 7.56 2.39 9.12
CA GLN A 92 7.43 0.93 8.96
C GLN A 92 6.49 0.53 7.82
N LEU A 93 5.54 1.38 7.46
CA LEU A 93 4.60 1.09 6.38
C LEU A 93 5.11 1.51 5.01
N MET A 94 6.08 2.44 4.97
CA MET A 94 6.77 2.84 3.73
C MET A 94 7.87 1.86 3.28
N TYR A 95 8.34 0.95 4.15
CA TYR A 95 9.44 0.01 3.89
C TYR A 95 9.05 -1.45 4.17
#